data_AF-Q7TT03-F1
#
_entry.id   AF-Q7TT03-F1
#
_cell.length_a   1.000
_cell.length_b   1.000
_cell.length_c   1.000
_cell.angle_alpha   90.00
_cell.angle_beta   90.00
_cell.angle_gamma   90.00
#
_symmetry.space_group_name_H-M   'P 1'
#
loop_
_entity.id
_entity.type
_entity.pdbx_description
1 polymer ?
#
loop_
_entity_poly.entity_id
_entity_poly.type
_entity_poly.pdbx_seq_one_letter_code
_entity_poly.pdbx_strand_id
1 'polypeptide(L)'
;MLDTQYRMHKDICSFPSVEFYGGKLKTWSDLRRLPSILGHTGKPSCSVIFGSVQGHEQKLLVSTEDGNENSRANPEEVTQVVRIIKQLTLDRTVDPKDIAVLTPYNAQAAAISRGLMQRGVTGVTVTSITKSQGSEWRYVIVSTVRTCPRSDVDQRPTKSWLKKFLGFVVDPHQVNVAITRAQEALCIIGDHLLLRCCPLWHRLLDFCEAQHSLVSAEKVRVQRKSALSS
;
A
#
# COMPACT_ATOMS: atom_id res chain seq x y z
N MET A 1 -2.44 -15.02 -22.73
CA MET A 1 -1.93 -14.12 -21.67
C MET A 1 -0.65 -13.50 -22.18
N LEU A 2 -0.56 -12.17 -22.25
CA LEU A 2 0.72 -11.51 -22.51
C LEU A 2 1.63 -11.74 -21.29
N ASP A 3 2.82 -12.27 -21.52
CA ASP A 3 3.77 -12.66 -20.46
C ASP A 3 4.74 -11.53 -20.09
N THR A 4 4.69 -10.41 -20.80
CA THR A 4 5.61 -9.28 -20.64
C THR A 4 4.84 -8.01 -20.27
N GLN A 5 5.30 -7.34 -19.21
CA GLN A 5 4.78 -6.06 -18.73
C GLN A 5 5.83 -4.95 -18.86
N TYR A 6 5.37 -3.73 -19.19
CA TYR A 6 6.21 -2.58 -19.54
C TYR A 6 6.10 -1.43 -18.54
N ARG A 7 5.50 -1.68 -17.38
CA ARG A 7 5.05 -0.63 -16.44
C ARG A 7 5.83 -0.65 -15.13
N MET A 8 5.76 -1.75 -14.39
CA MET A 8 6.26 -1.84 -13.02
C MET A 8 7.75 -2.17 -12.97
N HIS A 9 8.45 -1.64 -11.95
CA HIS A 9 9.79 -2.08 -11.60
C HIS A 9 9.82 -3.61 -11.38
N LYS A 10 10.92 -4.28 -11.75
CA LYS A 10 11.06 -5.74 -11.67
C LYS A 10 10.79 -6.29 -10.26
N ASP A 11 11.21 -5.56 -9.24
CA ASP A 11 11.03 -5.97 -7.84
C ASP A 11 9.56 -5.92 -7.43
N ILE A 12 8.76 -4.97 -7.97
CA ILE A 12 7.31 -4.93 -7.78
C ILE A 12 6.65 -6.10 -8.51
N CYS A 13 7.10 -6.40 -9.74
CA CYS A 13 6.53 -7.47 -10.55
C CYS A 13 6.84 -8.88 -10.00
N SER A 14 7.90 -9.04 -9.21
CA SER A 14 8.38 -10.34 -8.73
C SER A 14 7.32 -11.12 -7.93
N PHE A 15 6.69 -10.50 -6.93
CA PHE A 15 5.66 -11.14 -6.13
C PHE A 15 4.37 -11.44 -6.93
N PRO A 16 3.73 -10.46 -7.62
CA PRO A 16 2.54 -10.74 -8.41
C PRO A 16 2.75 -11.81 -9.47
N SER A 17 3.94 -11.83 -10.11
CA SER A 17 4.27 -12.84 -11.13
C SER A 17 4.17 -14.25 -10.57
N VAL A 18 4.81 -14.51 -9.42
CA VAL A 18 4.78 -15.82 -8.76
C VAL A 18 3.37 -16.13 -8.25
N GLU A 19 2.77 -15.19 -7.53
CA GLU A 19 1.52 -15.41 -6.79
C GLU A 19 0.29 -15.55 -7.69
N PHE A 20 0.19 -14.74 -8.76
CA PHE A 20 -1.03 -14.65 -9.58
C PHE A 20 -0.84 -15.12 -11.03
N TYR A 21 0.41 -15.23 -11.51
CA TYR A 21 0.71 -15.55 -12.91
C TYR A 21 1.62 -16.78 -13.08
N GLY A 22 1.82 -17.57 -12.02
CA GLY A 22 2.61 -18.81 -12.05
C GLY A 22 4.07 -18.59 -12.45
N GLY A 23 4.64 -17.43 -12.12
CA GLY A 23 6.01 -17.02 -12.45
C GLY A 23 6.23 -16.61 -13.90
N LYS A 24 5.16 -16.51 -14.71
CA LYS A 24 5.28 -16.26 -16.16
C LYS A 24 5.35 -14.78 -16.52
N LEU A 25 4.87 -13.89 -15.66
CA LEU A 25 4.88 -12.44 -15.92
C LEU A 25 6.29 -11.86 -15.73
N LYS A 26 6.83 -11.21 -16.76
CA LYS A 26 8.18 -10.66 -16.80
C LYS A 26 8.14 -9.17 -17.05
N THR A 27 9.05 -8.43 -16.42
CA THR A 27 9.32 -7.03 -16.77
C THR A 27 10.14 -6.98 -18.05
N TRP A 28 9.75 -6.13 -19.00
CA TRP A 28 10.55 -5.84 -20.19
C TRP A 28 11.99 -5.45 -19.81
N SER A 29 12.99 -6.05 -20.44
CA SER A 29 14.40 -5.92 -20.05
C SER A 29 14.93 -4.50 -20.13
N ASP A 30 14.44 -3.72 -21.09
CA ASP A 30 14.90 -2.35 -21.31
C ASP A 30 14.08 -1.31 -20.54
N LEU A 31 13.10 -1.75 -19.73
CA LEU A 31 12.37 -0.83 -18.86
C LEU A 31 13.30 -0.26 -17.79
N ARG A 32 13.60 1.04 -17.90
CA ARG A 32 14.37 1.79 -16.90
C ARG A 32 13.41 2.57 -16.01
N ARG A 33 13.36 2.21 -14.72
CA ARG A 33 12.70 2.98 -13.67
C ARG A 33 13.76 3.50 -12.72
N LEU A 34 13.56 4.70 -12.20
CA LEU A 34 14.46 5.26 -11.19
C LEU A 34 14.41 4.40 -9.92
N PRO A 35 15.53 4.29 -9.17
CA PRO A 35 15.51 3.70 -7.85
C PRO A 35 14.47 4.40 -6.98
N SER A 36 13.70 3.61 -6.24
CA SER A 36 12.73 4.15 -5.29
C SER A 36 13.42 5.01 -4.25
N ILE A 37 12.84 6.16 -3.93
CA ILE A 37 13.27 6.99 -2.80
C ILE A 37 12.62 6.56 -1.48
N LEU A 38 11.74 5.56 -1.49
CA LEU A 38 11.22 4.95 -0.26
C LEU A 38 12.20 3.90 0.27
N GLY A 39 12.40 3.89 1.58
CA GLY A 39 13.25 2.90 2.23
C GLY A 39 13.21 3.05 3.75
N HIS A 40 14.28 2.59 4.40
CA HIS A 40 14.55 2.75 5.82
C HIS A 40 16.07 2.80 6.05
N THR A 41 16.51 2.95 7.30
CA THR A 41 17.93 3.10 7.64
C THR A 41 18.82 1.96 7.14
N GLY A 42 18.32 0.71 7.17
CA GLY A 42 19.08 -0.47 6.73
C GLY A 42 18.96 -0.78 5.23
N LYS A 43 18.00 -0.17 4.53
CA LYS A 43 17.80 -0.34 3.08
C LYS A 43 17.20 0.95 2.51
N PRO A 44 18.02 1.87 1.95
CA PRO A 44 17.58 3.21 1.59
C PRO A 44 16.67 3.25 0.37
N SER A 45 16.67 2.20 -0.46
CA SER A 45 15.82 2.10 -1.66
C SER A 45 15.08 0.76 -1.68
N CYS A 46 13.75 0.84 -1.66
CA CYS A 46 12.82 -0.28 -1.69
C CYS A 46 11.72 0.02 -2.71
N SER A 47 11.64 -0.76 -3.79
CA SER A 47 10.48 -0.70 -4.70
C SER A 47 9.22 -1.31 -4.08
N VAL A 48 9.37 -2.18 -3.08
CA VAL A 48 8.26 -2.68 -2.26
C VAL A 48 8.68 -2.56 -0.79
N ILE A 49 7.89 -1.87 0.01
CA ILE A 49 8.11 -1.72 1.46
C ILE A 49 6.79 -1.90 2.22
N PHE A 50 6.83 -2.68 3.30
CA PHE A 50 5.71 -2.87 4.21
C PHE A 50 6.00 -2.15 5.53
N GLY A 51 5.20 -1.13 5.84
CA GLY A 51 5.19 -0.41 7.10
C GLY A 51 4.13 -0.97 8.04
N SER A 52 4.54 -1.79 9.00
CA SER A 52 3.68 -2.32 10.04
C SER A 52 3.23 -1.25 11.01
N VAL A 53 1.93 -1.14 11.24
CA VAL A 53 1.34 -0.33 12.31
C VAL A 53 0.17 -1.09 12.91
N GLN A 54 0.16 -1.18 14.23
CA GLN A 54 -1.02 -1.60 14.98
C GLN A 54 -1.72 -0.35 15.48
N GLY A 55 -3.01 -0.25 15.22
CA GLY A 55 -3.83 0.89 15.60
C GLY A 55 -5.19 0.43 16.07
N HIS A 56 -6.15 1.35 16.03
CA HIS A 56 -7.53 1.07 16.38
C HIS A 56 -8.45 1.35 15.20
N GLU A 57 -9.44 0.48 15.00
CA GLU A 57 -10.47 0.67 14.00
C GLU A 57 -11.63 1.50 14.55
N GLN A 58 -11.99 2.55 13.81
CA GLN A 58 -13.20 3.32 14.04
C GLN A 58 -14.25 2.93 13.00
N LYS A 59 -15.46 2.54 13.45
CA LYS A 59 -16.61 2.36 12.56
C LYS A 59 -17.27 3.71 12.32
N LEU A 60 -17.42 4.08 11.06
CA LEU A 60 -17.97 5.37 10.67
C LEU A 60 -19.08 5.15 9.64
N LEU A 61 -20.21 5.83 9.84
CA LEU A 61 -21.25 5.94 8.82
C LEU A 61 -20.76 6.94 7.78
N VAL A 62 -20.65 6.50 6.52
CA VAL A 62 -20.28 7.37 5.41
C VAL A 62 -21.44 7.39 4.43
N SER A 63 -21.97 8.57 4.17
CA SER A 63 -22.93 8.79 3.09
C SER A 63 -22.20 8.67 1.76
N THR A 64 -22.58 7.65 0.98
CA THR A 64 -22.18 7.47 -0.42
C THR A 64 -23.37 7.75 -1.32
N GLU A 65 -23.15 7.87 -2.63
CA GLU A 65 -24.22 8.02 -3.62
C GLU A 65 -25.24 6.86 -3.54
N ASP A 66 -24.81 5.69 -3.04
CA ASP A 66 -25.62 4.47 -2.86
C ASP A 66 -26.22 4.31 -1.44
N GLY A 67 -26.04 5.29 -0.54
CA GLY A 67 -26.56 5.28 0.83
C GLY A 67 -25.50 5.32 1.93
N ASN A 68 -25.93 5.23 3.20
CA ASN A 68 -25.02 5.19 4.35
C ASN A 68 -24.39 3.79 4.51
N GLU A 69 -23.09 3.68 4.29
CA GLU A 69 -22.35 2.44 4.51
C GLU A 69 -21.58 2.45 5.83
N ASN A 70 -21.56 1.30 6.52
CA ASN A 70 -20.67 1.05 7.66
C ASN A 70 -19.22 0.94 7.15
N SER A 71 -18.54 2.08 7.08
CA SER A 71 -17.14 2.17 6.66
C SER A 71 -16.21 2.13 7.88
N ARG A 72 -14.89 2.01 7.62
CA ARG A 72 -13.87 1.94 8.67
C ARG A 72 -12.72 2.89 8.40
N ALA A 73 -12.13 3.42 9.46
CA ALA A 73 -10.89 4.18 9.41
C ALA A 73 -9.96 3.73 10.54
N ASN A 74 -8.66 3.86 10.29
CA ASN A 74 -7.59 3.57 11.23
C ASN A 74 -6.70 4.82 11.32
N PRO A 75 -6.87 5.66 12.35
CA PRO A 75 -6.16 6.94 12.49
C PRO A 75 -4.63 6.79 12.53
N GLU A 76 -4.13 5.69 13.08
CA GLU A 76 -2.70 5.40 13.13
C GLU A 76 -2.14 5.14 11.72
N GLU A 77 -2.84 4.36 10.89
CA GLU A 77 -2.51 4.21 9.47
C GLU A 77 -2.58 5.55 8.74
N VAL A 78 -3.66 6.34 8.94
CA VAL A 78 -3.83 7.68 8.33
C VAL A 78 -2.62 8.55 8.64
N THR A 79 -2.19 8.57 9.89
CA THR A 79 -1.04 9.37 10.34
C THR A 79 0.24 8.99 9.60
N GLN A 80 0.50 7.69 9.44
CA GLN A 80 1.69 7.22 8.73
C GLN A 80 1.62 7.49 7.23
N VAL A 81 0.47 7.26 6.60
CA VAL A 81 0.27 7.54 5.17
C VAL A 81 0.48 9.03 4.87
N VAL A 82 -0.16 9.91 5.64
CA VAL A 82 -0.02 11.37 5.49
C VAL A 82 1.42 11.81 5.71
N ARG A 83 2.11 11.24 6.70
CA ARG A 83 3.54 11.52 6.97
C ARG A 83 4.41 11.14 5.79
N ILE A 84 4.25 9.93 5.26
CA ILE A 84 5.06 9.41 4.13
C ILE A 84 4.83 10.26 2.88
N ILE A 85 3.57 10.56 2.55
CA ILE A 85 3.24 11.35 1.37
C ILE A 85 3.76 12.78 1.51
N LYS A 86 3.61 13.40 2.69
CA LYS A 86 4.19 14.73 2.94
C LYS A 86 5.69 14.73 2.70
N GLN A 87 6.40 13.68 3.10
CA GLN A 87 7.84 13.54 2.85
C GLN A 87 8.14 13.33 1.35
N LEU A 88 7.32 12.56 0.62
CA LEU A 88 7.47 12.35 -0.83
C LEU A 88 7.28 13.65 -1.62
N THR A 89 6.35 14.51 -1.20
CA THR A 89 6.04 15.76 -1.89
C THR A 89 6.89 16.94 -1.42
N LEU A 90 7.67 16.77 -0.33
CA LEU A 90 8.52 17.83 0.20
C LEU A 90 9.55 18.26 -0.84
N ASP A 91 9.81 19.56 -0.92
CA ASP A 91 10.77 20.17 -1.86
C ASP A 91 10.53 19.78 -3.33
N ARG A 92 9.28 19.41 -3.69
CA ARG A 92 8.89 18.95 -5.02
C ARG A 92 9.64 17.69 -5.47
N THR A 93 10.04 16.83 -4.53
CA THR A 93 10.76 15.58 -4.84
C THR A 93 9.93 14.65 -5.74
N VAL A 94 8.63 14.56 -5.50
CA VAL A 94 7.65 13.85 -6.33
C VAL A 94 6.43 14.76 -6.54
N ASP A 95 5.95 14.83 -7.79
CA ASP A 95 4.70 15.54 -8.12
C ASP A 95 3.53 14.79 -7.45
N PRO A 96 2.66 15.46 -6.67
CA PRO A 96 1.50 14.82 -6.05
C PRO A 96 0.65 13.97 -7.01
N LYS A 97 0.54 14.35 -8.29
CA LYS A 97 -0.23 13.59 -9.30
C LYS A 97 0.35 12.21 -9.59
N ASP A 98 1.64 12.01 -9.32
CA ASP A 98 2.37 10.75 -9.51
C ASP A 98 2.19 9.81 -8.30
N ILE A 99 1.41 10.21 -7.30
CA ILE A 99 1.15 9.48 -6.07
C ILE A 99 -0.32 9.10 -5.98
N ALA A 100 -0.59 7.84 -5.67
CA ALA A 100 -1.91 7.38 -5.28
C ALA A 100 -1.92 6.72 -3.90
N VAL A 101 -3.02 6.90 -3.19
CA VAL A 101 -3.40 6.14 -2.01
C VAL A 101 -4.58 5.26 -2.34
N LEU A 102 -4.41 3.96 -2.13
CA LEU A 102 -5.45 2.97 -2.33
C LEU A 102 -5.87 2.41 -0.98
N THR A 103 -7.17 2.43 -0.71
CA THR A 103 -7.73 1.88 0.52
C THR A 103 -9.12 1.31 0.28
N PRO A 104 -9.50 0.19 0.92
CA PRO A 104 -10.80 -0.42 0.65
C PRO A 104 -11.98 0.31 1.30
N TYR A 105 -11.74 1.29 2.18
CA TYR A 105 -12.79 1.94 2.96
C TYR A 105 -12.89 3.45 2.65
N ASN A 106 -14.09 3.90 2.29
CA ASN A 106 -14.39 5.30 2.00
C ASN A 106 -14.10 6.24 3.19
N ALA A 107 -14.35 5.79 4.43
CA ALA A 107 -14.01 6.57 5.62
C ALA A 107 -12.50 6.80 5.75
N GLN A 108 -11.69 5.77 5.47
CA GLN A 108 -10.24 5.89 5.44
C GLN A 108 -9.78 6.84 4.33
N ALA A 109 -10.31 6.68 3.11
CA ALA A 109 -9.99 7.57 2.00
C ALA A 109 -10.28 9.04 2.36
N ALA A 110 -11.45 9.32 2.91
CA ALA A 110 -11.83 10.66 3.34
C ALA A 110 -10.92 11.19 4.47
N ALA A 111 -10.55 10.35 5.43
CA ALA A 111 -9.65 10.74 6.52
C ALA A 111 -8.24 11.07 6.02
N ILE A 112 -7.71 10.28 5.07
CA ILE A 112 -6.41 10.52 4.44
C ILE A 112 -6.45 11.82 3.63
N SER A 113 -7.47 12.02 2.78
CA SER A 113 -7.62 13.25 2.00
C SER A 113 -7.67 14.49 2.88
N ARG A 114 -8.44 14.45 3.98
CA ARG A 114 -8.47 15.55 4.96
C ARG A 114 -7.11 15.78 5.61
N GLY A 115 -6.43 14.71 6.03
CA GLY A 115 -5.11 14.79 6.64
C GLY A 115 -4.04 15.37 5.70
N LEU A 116 -4.08 15.03 4.41
CA LEU A 116 -3.20 15.61 3.39
C LEU A 116 -3.48 17.10 3.18
N MET A 117 -4.76 17.48 3.06
CA MET A 117 -5.17 18.87 2.90
C MET A 117 -4.73 19.75 4.08
N GLN A 118 -4.91 19.27 5.33
CA GLN A 118 -4.44 19.96 6.53
C GLN A 118 -2.91 20.14 6.58
N ARG A 119 -2.16 19.28 5.87
CA ARG A 119 -0.71 19.39 5.74
C ARG A 119 -0.27 20.19 4.51
N GLY A 120 -1.19 20.79 3.77
CA GLY A 120 -0.92 21.58 2.56
C GLY A 120 -0.56 20.74 1.33
N VAL A 121 -0.87 19.44 1.33
CA VAL A 121 -0.61 18.54 0.20
C VAL A 121 -1.89 18.37 -0.60
N THR A 122 -1.87 18.79 -1.87
CA THR A 122 -3.00 18.70 -2.81
C THR A 122 -2.57 17.97 -4.09
N GLY A 123 -3.53 17.40 -4.84
CA GLY A 123 -3.26 16.72 -6.12
C GLY A 123 -2.92 15.22 -6.01
N VAL A 124 -2.82 14.67 -4.80
CA VAL A 124 -2.67 13.21 -4.59
C VAL A 124 -4.00 12.51 -4.85
N THR A 125 -3.98 11.42 -5.61
CA THR A 125 -5.17 10.60 -5.82
C THR A 125 -5.43 9.75 -4.58
N VAL A 126 -6.60 9.84 -3.96
CA VAL A 126 -7.00 8.98 -2.82
C VAL A 126 -8.30 8.29 -3.20
N THR A 127 -8.26 6.98 -3.41
CA THR A 127 -9.40 6.25 -4.00
C THR A 127 -9.49 4.80 -3.52
N SER A 128 -10.61 4.15 -3.84
CA SER A 128 -10.77 2.71 -3.63
C SER A 128 -9.97 1.92 -4.65
N ILE A 129 -9.58 0.70 -4.27
CA ILE A 129 -8.85 -0.20 -5.16
C ILE A 129 -9.69 -0.53 -6.40
N THR A 130 -11.00 -0.73 -6.26
CA THR A 130 -11.92 -0.97 -7.39
C THR A 130 -11.91 0.18 -8.40
N LYS A 131 -11.89 1.43 -7.94
CA LYS A 131 -11.83 2.62 -8.80
C LYS A 131 -10.46 2.87 -9.43
N SER A 132 -9.42 2.16 -9.00
CA SER A 132 -8.05 2.31 -9.53
C SER A 132 -7.74 1.44 -10.74
N GLN A 133 -8.68 0.56 -11.13
CA GLN A 133 -8.47 -0.38 -12.21
C GLN A 133 -8.21 0.34 -13.54
N GLY A 134 -7.11 -0.03 -14.20
CA GLY A 134 -6.69 0.58 -15.47
C GLY A 134 -5.79 1.81 -15.31
N SER A 135 -5.72 2.41 -14.13
CA SER A 135 -4.81 3.51 -13.81
C SER A 135 -3.47 3.00 -13.28
N GLU A 136 -2.46 3.87 -13.27
CA GLU A 136 -1.13 3.61 -12.75
C GLU A 136 -0.46 4.91 -12.24
N TRP A 137 0.42 4.77 -11.25
CA TRP A 137 1.14 5.87 -10.61
C TRP A 137 2.57 5.48 -10.34
N ARG A 138 3.47 6.47 -10.21
CA ARG A 138 4.88 6.18 -9.87
C ARG A 138 4.99 5.61 -8.46
N TYR A 139 4.27 6.22 -7.52
CA TYR A 139 4.22 5.80 -6.12
C TYR A 139 2.80 5.43 -5.74
N VAL A 140 2.62 4.23 -5.16
CA VAL A 140 1.33 3.81 -4.61
C VAL A 140 1.50 3.46 -3.14
N ILE A 141 0.65 4.05 -2.31
CA ILE A 141 0.52 3.71 -0.90
C ILE A 141 -0.78 2.94 -0.71
N VAL A 142 -0.71 1.72 -0.19
CA VAL A 142 -1.89 0.91 0.15
C VAL A 142 -2.11 0.97 1.66
N SER A 143 -3.29 1.41 2.10
CA SER A 143 -3.71 1.38 3.52
C SER A 143 -4.74 0.29 3.71
N THR A 144 -4.39 -0.73 4.50
CA THR A 144 -5.24 -1.92 4.68
C THR A 144 -6.36 -1.72 5.69
N VAL A 145 -6.22 -0.73 6.59
CA VAL A 145 -7.16 -0.30 7.62
C VAL A 145 -7.35 -1.30 8.76
N ARG A 146 -7.43 -2.59 8.42
CA ARG A 146 -7.85 -3.61 9.36
C ARG A 146 -6.78 -3.90 10.41
N THR A 147 -7.21 -3.90 11.67
CA THR A 147 -6.42 -4.14 12.87
C THR A 147 -7.31 -4.84 13.90
N CYS A 148 -6.73 -5.69 14.74
CA CYS A 148 -7.44 -6.20 15.90
C CYS A 148 -6.48 -6.37 17.08
N PRO A 149 -6.98 -6.38 18.32
CA PRO A 149 -6.17 -6.74 19.47
C PRO A 149 -5.47 -8.07 19.24
N ARG A 150 -4.23 -8.19 19.73
CA ARG A 150 -3.44 -9.44 19.58
C ARG A 150 -4.13 -10.65 20.21
N SER A 151 -4.95 -10.44 21.24
CA SER A 151 -5.78 -11.47 21.87
C SER A 151 -6.84 -12.06 20.93
N ASP A 152 -7.29 -11.29 19.94
CA ASP A 152 -8.38 -11.65 19.06
C ASP A 152 -7.89 -12.33 17.78
N VAL A 153 -6.56 -12.36 17.58
CA VAL A 153 -5.90 -12.98 16.43
C VAL A 153 -6.06 -14.49 16.52
N ASP A 154 -6.78 -15.06 15.56
CA ASP A 154 -6.93 -16.51 15.41
C ASP A 154 -5.76 -17.09 14.62
N GLN A 155 -5.00 -17.99 15.25
CA GLN A 155 -3.87 -18.68 14.61
C GLN A 155 -4.29 -19.73 13.58
N ARG A 156 -5.57 -20.14 13.57
CA ARG A 156 -6.16 -21.09 12.62
C ARG A 156 -7.48 -20.54 12.09
N PRO A 157 -7.44 -19.38 11.39
CA PRO A 157 -8.63 -18.63 11.05
C PRO A 157 -9.46 -19.39 10.01
N THR A 158 -10.77 -19.50 10.28
CA THR A 158 -11.72 -20.01 9.27
C THR A 158 -11.91 -19.00 8.14
N LYS A 159 -12.39 -19.44 6.97
CA LYS A 159 -12.73 -18.52 5.86
C LYS A 159 -13.72 -17.42 6.29
N SER A 160 -14.68 -17.77 7.15
CA SER A 160 -15.66 -16.82 7.70
C SER A 160 -14.98 -15.78 8.61
N TRP A 161 -14.06 -16.23 9.47
CA TRP A 161 -13.26 -15.34 10.32
C TRP A 161 -12.44 -14.38 9.45
N LEU A 162 -11.71 -14.88 8.45
CA LEU A 162 -10.94 -14.03 7.54
C LEU A 162 -11.83 -12.96 6.89
N LYS A 163 -12.99 -13.35 6.33
CA LYS A 163 -13.91 -12.38 5.72
C LYS A 163 -14.42 -11.34 6.72
N LYS A 164 -14.63 -11.70 7.98
CA LYS A 164 -15.10 -10.78 9.04
C LYS A 164 -14.02 -9.80 9.50
N PHE A 165 -12.81 -10.30 9.74
CA PHE A 165 -11.72 -9.54 10.36
C PHE A 165 -10.84 -8.80 9.35
N LEU A 166 -10.66 -9.35 8.16
CA LEU A 166 -9.87 -8.76 7.09
C LEU A 166 -10.75 -8.10 6.02
N GLY A 167 -11.99 -8.55 5.84
CA GLY A 167 -12.90 -7.94 4.87
C GLY A 167 -12.33 -8.05 3.45
N PHE A 168 -12.19 -6.91 2.79
CA PHE A 168 -11.72 -6.78 1.41
C PHE A 168 -10.38 -7.45 1.14
N VAL A 169 -9.44 -7.37 2.07
CA VAL A 169 -8.06 -7.80 1.83
C VAL A 169 -7.94 -9.32 1.65
N VAL A 170 -9.03 -10.09 1.82
CA VAL A 170 -9.05 -11.52 1.47
C VAL A 170 -9.26 -11.79 -0.02
N ASP A 171 -9.67 -10.80 -0.81
CA ASP A 171 -9.92 -10.95 -2.25
C ASP A 171 -8.60 -10.91 -3.06
N PRO A 172 -8.16 -12.04 -3.64
CA PRO A 172 -6.89 -12.10 -4.37
C PRO A 172 -6.85 -11.20 -5.60
N HIS A 173 -7.98 -11.03 -6.29
CA HIS A 173 -8.03 -10.16 -7.48
C HIS A 173 -7.74 -8.72 -7.10
N GLN A 174 -8.33 -8.28 -5.99
CA GLN A 174 -8.19 -6.90 -5.56
C GLN A 174 -6.84 -6.60 -4.93
N VAL A 175 -6.24 -7.57 -4.23
CA VAL A 175 -4.84 -7.49 -3.80
C VAL A 175 -3.93 -7.36 -5.02
N ASN A 176 -4.10 -8.20 -6.05
CA ASN A 176 -3.32 -8.10 -7.29
C ASN A 176 -3.48 -6.73 -7.97
N VAL A 177 -4.71 -6.22 -8.08
CA VAL A 177 -4.95 -4.86 -8.62
C VAL A 177 -4.16 -3.83 -7.83
N ALA A 178 -4.29 -3.81 -6.50
CA ALA A 178 -3.65 -2.81 -5.63
C ALA A 178 -2.12 -2.82 -5.74
N ILE A 179 -1.49 -4.00 -5.65
CA ILE A 179 -0.02 -4.10 -5.66
C ILE A 179 0.59 -3.91 -7.06
N THR A 180 -0.21 -3.96 -8.12
CA THR A 180 0.25 -3.75 -9.50
C THR A 180 -0.02 -2.35 -10.06
N ARG A 181 -0.51 -1.41 -9.23
CA ARG A 181 -0.72 -0.01 -9.65
C ARG A 181 0.56 0.83 -9.66
N ALA A 182 1.61 0.40 -8.94
CA ALA A 182 2.85 1.15 -8.78
C ALA A 182 3.86 0.90 -9.91
N GLN A 183 4.44 1.97 -10.46
CA GLN A 183 5.51 1.86 -11.43
C GLN A 183 6.91 1.82 -10.79
N GLU A 184 7.17 2.68 -9.80
CA GLU A 184 8.49 2.81 -9.15
C GLU A 184 8.52 2.23 -7.74
N ALA A 185 7.50 2.54 -6.93
CA ALA A 185 7.45 2.09 -5.55
C ALA A 185 6.05 1.82 -5.01
N LEU A 186 5.91 0.70 -4.32
CA LEU A 186 4.74 0.27 -3.56
C LEU A 186 5.06 0.34 -2.07
N CYS A 187 4.29 1.13 -1.32
CA CYS A 187 4.32 1.18 0.14
C CYS A 187 3.02 0.62 0.69
N ILE A 188 3.08 -0.43 1.49
CA ILE A 188 1.89 -0.99 2.15
C ILE A 188 1.94 -0.63 3.62
N ILE A 189 0.84 -0.09 4.15
CA ILE A 189 0.67 0.26 5.56
C ILE A 189 -0.47 -0.59 6.13
N GLY A 190 -0.20 -1.32 7.20
CA GLY A 190 -1.18 -2.22 7.81
C GLY A 190 -0.69 -2.98 9.03
N ASP A 191 -1.60 -3.70 9.69
CA ASP A 191 -1.26 -4.59 10.80
C ASP A 191 -0.76 -5.94 10.27
N HIS A 192 0.57 -6.15 10.33
CA HIS A 192 1.18 -7.39 9.86
C HIS A 192 0.71 -8.62 10.65
N LEU A 193 0.39 -8.51 11.95
CA LEU A 193 -0.02 -9.65 12.76
C LEU A 193 -1.38 -10.18 12.31
N LEU A 194 -2.31 -9.27 12.07
CA LEU A 194 -3.63 -9.62 11.54
C LEU A 194 -3.52 -10.11 10.08
N LEU A 195 -2.72 -9.43 9.23
CA LEU A 195 -2.57 -9.81 7.83
C LEU A 195 -1.90 -11.19 7.66
N ARG A 196 -0.97 -11.60 8.54
CA ARG A 196 -0.37 -12.95 8.53
C ARG A 196 -1.37 -14.09 8.67
N CYS A 197 -2.56 -13.82 9.20
CA CYS A 197 -3.64 -14.80 9.29
C CYS A 197 -4.18 -15.21 7.91
N CYS A 198 -4.07 -14.34 6.90
CA CYS A 198 -4.46 -14.67 5.53
C CYS A 198 -3.28 -15.28 4.77
N PRO A 199 -3.42 -16.48 4.16
CA PRO A 199 -2.32 -17.14 3.45
C PRO A 199 -1.67 -16.30 2.35
N LEU A 200 -2.46 -15.52 1.61
CA LEU A 200 -1.95 -14.62 0.57
C LEU A 200 -1.05 -13.52 1.15
N TRP A 201 -1.52 -12.85 2.20
CA TRP A 201 -0.77 -11.79 2.86
C TRP A 201 0.43 -12.32 3.62
N HIS A 202 0.33 -13.51 4.21
CA HIS A 202 1.46 -14.21 4.82
C HIS A 202 2.61 -14.32 3.81
N ARG A 203 2.34 -14.85 2.60
CA ARG A 203 3.35 -14.94 1.54
C ARG A 203 3.91 -13.58 1.11
N LEU A 204 3.07 -12.54 1.05
CA LEU A 204 3.53 -11.18 0.73
C LEU A 204 4.42 -10.60 1.83
N LEU A 205 4.12 -10.87 3.10
CA LEU A 205 4.92 -10.42 4.24
C LEU A 205 6.26 -11.17 4.29
N ASP A 206 6.26 -12.48 4.03
CA ASP A 206 7.49 -13.28 3.91
C ASP A 206 8.37 -12.79 2.76
N PHE A 207 7.75 -12.44 1.62
CA PHE A 207 8.45 -11.79 0.51
C PHE A 207 9.10 -10.47 0.96
N CYS A 208 8.38 -9.60 1.67
CA CYS A 208 8.94 -8.36 2.19
C CYS A 208 10.06 -8.59 3.22
N GLU A 209 9.94 -9.59 4.08
CA GLU A 209 10.97 -9.96 5.06
C GLU A 209 12.25 -10.47 4.39
N ALA A 210 12.12 -11.36 3.41
CA ALA A 210 13.25 -11.87 2.62
C ALA A 210 13.96 -10.74 1.86
N GLN A 211 13.25 -9.66 1.51
CA GLN A 211 13.81 -8.47 0.88
C GLN A 211 14.28 -7.40 1.89
N HIS A 212 14.23 -7.68 3.20
CA HIS A 212 14.51 -6.71 4.27
C HIS A 212 13.72 -5.41 4.14
N SER A 213 12.46 -5.49 3.71
CA SER A 213 11.56 -4.36 3.47
C SER A 213 10.26 -4.40 4.28
N LEU A 214 10.16 -5.30 5.27
CA LEU A 214 9.15 -5.24 6.32
C LEU A 214 9.73 -4.52 7.55
N VAL A 215 9.14 -3.39 7.93
CA VAL A 215 9.58 -2.55 9.05
C VAL A 215 8.39 -1.95 9.81
N SER A 216 8.62 -1.41 11.01
CA SER A 216 7.62 -0.52 11.66
C SER A 216 7.33 0.67 10.74
N ALA A 217 6.07 1.07 10.61
CA ALA A 217 5.63 2.13 9.71
C ALA A 217 6.34 3.47 10.00
N GLU A 218 6.68 3.74 11.25
CA GLU A 218 7.45 4.94 11.66
C GLU A 218 8.88 4.97 11.08
N LYS A 219 9.45 3.79 10.77
CA LYS A 219 10.80 3.64 10.21
C LYS A 219 10.83 3.79 8.70
N VAL A 220 9.66 3.81 8.04
CA VAL A 220 9.56 4.13 6.61
C VAL A 220 9.96 5.58 6.40
N ARG A 221 10.95 5.79 5.54
CA ARG A 221 11.56 7.09 5.23
C ARG A 221 11.57 7.34 3.73
N VAL A 222 11.53 8.61 3.38
CA VAL A 222 11.78 9.10 2.03
C VAL A 222 13.20 9.66 1.99
N GLN A 223 14.05 9.10 1.15
CA GLN A 223 15.37 9.62 0.86
C GLN A 223 15.23 10.92 0.07
N ARG A 224 15.89 11.97 0.54
CA ARG A 224 15.96 13.22 -0.21
C ARG A 224 16.95 13.04 -1.35
N LYS A 225 16.62 13.51 -2.55
CA LYS A 225 17.64 13.72 -3.56
C LYS A 225 18.57 14.80 -3.03
N SER A 226 19.86 14.49 -2.86
CA SER A 226 20.86 15.52 -2.63
C SER A 226 20.81 16.49 -3.81
N ALA A 227 20.73 17.80 -3.55
CA ALA A 227 20.69 18.84 -4.57
C ALA A 227 22.05 19.06 -5.27
N LEU A 228 22.85 18.00 -5.44
CA LEU A 228 24.19 18.04 -6.00
C LEU A 228 24.30 17.04 -7.15
N SER A 229 23.71 17.38 -8.29
CA SER A 229 24.18 16.99 -9.62
C SER A 229 23.27 17.64 -10.67
N SER A 230 23.48 18.94 -10.89
CA SER A 230 23.14 19.66 -12.12
C SER A 230 24.31 20.57 -12.45
#